data_AF-A0A2N2VHA4-F1
#
_entry.id   AF-A0A2N2VHA4-F1
#
_cell.length_a   1.000
_cell.length_b   1.000
_cell.length_c   1.000
_cell.angle_alpha   90.00
_cell.angle_beta   90.00
_cell.angle_gamma   90.00
#
_symmetry.space_group_name_H-M   'P 1'
#
loop_
_entity.id
_entity.type
_entity.pdbx_description
1 polymer ?
#
loop_
_entity_poly.entity_id
_entity_poly.type
_entity_poly.pdbx_seq_one_letter_code
_entity_poly.pdbx_strand_id
1 'polypeptide(L)'
;MLTDEYRYKILKMIEANPEISQRELAGHLGVSLGKANFCLKALVQVGLIKVNNFRNNKNKMAYMYILTPKGIEEKASITVRFLKSKTEEYKALQTMIEELRSEVVKNKRI
;
A
#
# COMPACT_ATOMS: atom_id res chain seq x y z
N MET A 1 8.76 1.27 10.44
CA MET A 1 9.12 0.39 9.31
C MET A 1 7.95 0.34 8.33
N LEU A 2 8.17 0.31 7.01
CA LEU A 2 7.09 0.22 6.03
C LEU A 2 6.45 -1.18 6.12
N THR A 3 5.13 -1.28 6.32
CA THR A 3 4.46 -2.59 6.42
C THR A 3 4.29 -3.23 5.06
N ASP A 4 4.04 -4.54 5.03
CA ASP A 4 3.79 -5.26 3.78
C ASP A 4 2.57 -4.73 3.03
N GLU A 5 1.56 -4.26 3.77
CA GLU A 5 0.39 -3.57 3.21
C GLU A 5 0.78 -2.31 2.43
N TYR A 6 1.54 -1.40 3.05
CA TYR A 6 1.93 -0.15 2.40
C TYR A 6 2.84 -0.42 1.20
N ARG A 7 3.80 -1.34 1.31
CA ARG A 7 4.66 -1.73 0.19
C ARG A 7 3.85 -2.27 -0.97
N TYR A 8 2.97 -3.25 -0.73
CA TYR A 8 2.11 -3.82 -1.76
C TYR A 8 1.26 -2.74 -2.44
N LYS A 9 0.57 -1.90 -1.66
CA LYS A 9 -0.27 -0.83 -2.20
C LYS A 9 0.53 0.15 -3.06
N ILE A 10 1.70 0.61 -2.59
CA ILE A 10 2.54 1.54 -3.35
C ILE A 10 3.02 0.91 -4.67
N LEU A 11 3.58 -0.30 -4.63
CA LEU A 11 4.10 -0.97 -5.83
C LEU A 11 2.98 -1.24 -6.84
N LYS A 12 1.80 -1.66 -6.38
CA LYS A 12 0.62 -1.87 -7.23
C LYS A 12 0.13 -0.58 -7.88
N MET A 13 0.11 0.53 -7.14
CA MET A 13 -0.33 1.82 -7.66
C MET A 13 0.65 2.39 -8.69
N ILE A 14 1.95 2.24 -8.45
CA ILE A 14 2.99 2.71 -9.38
C ILE A 14 2.97 1.91 -10.68
N GLU A 15 2.76 0.59 -10.60
CA GLU A 15 2.58 -0.21 -11.81
C GLU A 15 1.35 0.23 -12.62
N ALA A 16 0.23 0.52 -11.95
CA ALA A 16 -1.00 0.95 -12.61
C ALA A 16 -0.92 2.38 -13.16
N ASN A 17 -0.21 3.29 -12.46
CA ASN A 17 -0.03 4.67 -12.86
C ASN A 17 1.40 5.14 -12.53
N PRO A 18 2.35 5.02 -13.48
CA PRO A 18 3.71 5.49 -13.31
C PRO A 18 3.84 7.01 -13.07
N GLU A 19 2.86 7.81 -13.51
CA GLU A 19 2.85 9.27 -13.35
C GLU A 19 2.21 9.75 -12.05
N ILE A 20 1.86 8.83 -11.15
CA ILE A 20 1.20 9.16 -9.88
C ILE A 20 2.03 10.16 -9.07
N SER A 21 1.40 11.27 -8.70
CA SER A 21 2.04 12.26 -7.84
C SER A 21 2.12 11.77 -6.39
N GLN A 22 3.10 12.29 -5.64
CA GLN A 22 3.22 11.99 -4.21
C GLN A 22 1.95 12.34 -3.41
N ARG A 23 1.21 13.36 -3.86
CA ARG A 23 -0.03 13.82 -3.21
C ARG A 23 -1.20 12.88 -3.49
N GLU A 24 -1.33 12.38 -4.72
CA GLU A 24 -2.33 11.36 -5.05
C GLU A 24 -2.02 10.06 -4.31
N LEU A 25 -0.75 9.63 -4.28
CA LEU A 25 -0.33 8.47 -3.51
C LEU A 25 -0.67 8.61 -2.02
N ALA A 26 -0.41 9.77 -1.43
CA ALA A 26 -0.77 10.06 -0.04
C ALA A 26 -2.29 9.97 0.20
N GLY A 27 -3.10 10.51 -0.71
CA GLY A 27 -4.55 10.45 -0.66
C GLY A 27 -5.09 9.03 -0.68
N HIS A 28 -4.62 8.20 -1.61
CA HIS A 28 -5.04 6.80 -1.71
C HIS A 28 -4.61 5.93 -0.53
N LEU A 29 -3.47 6.26 0.09
CA LEU A 29 -2.95 5.53 1.25
C LEU A 29 -3.54 6.04 2.58
N GLY A 30 -4.26 7.16 2.58
CA GLY A 30 -4.76 7.79 3.82
C GLY A 30 -3.64 8.27 4.74
N VAL A 31 -2.52 8.74 4.18
CA VAL A 31 -1.34 9.19 4.94
C VAL A 31 -0.96 10.62 4.60
N SER A 32 -0.10 11.23 5.44
CA SER A 32 0.47 12.54 5.13
C SER A 32 1.39 12.48 3.90
N LEU A 33 1.51 13.61 3.19
CA LEU A 33 2.43 13.76 2.06
C LEU A 33 3.88 13.41 2.45
N GLY A 34 4.31 13.81 3.65
CA GLY A 34 5.63 13.48 4.18
C GLY A 34 5.85 11.98 4.35
N LYS A 35 4.84 11.25 4.84
CA LYS A 35 4.89 9.79 4.97
C LYS A 35 4.93 9.12 3.60
N ALA A 36 4.13 9.57 2.63
CA ALA A 36 4.19 9.05 1.26
C ALA A 36 5.57 9.26 0.62
N ASN A 37 6.14 10.47 0.72
CA ASN A 37 7.48 10.78 0.23
C ASN A 37 8.56 9.92 0.91
N PHE A 38 8.48 9.73 2.23
CA PHE A 38 9.39 8.84 2.95
C PHE A 38 9.32 7.40 2.43
N CYS A 39 8.12 6.87 2.20
CA CYS A 39 7.95 5.51 1.67
C CYS A 39 8.53 5.37 0.26
N LEU A 40 8.27 6.34 -0.62
CA LEU A 40 8.83 6.36 -1.98
C LEU A 40 10.35 6.39 -1.95
N LYS A 41 10.96 7.27 -1.15
CA LYS A 41 12.42 7.34 -1.01
C LYS A 41 13.01 6.03 -0.50
N ALA A 42 12.37 5.39 0.48
CA ALA A 42 12.82 4.10 1.00
C ALA A 42 12.78 3.00 -0.08
N LEU A 43 11.70 2.93 -0.85
CA LEU A 43 11.55 1.95 -1.94
C LEU A 43 12.51 2.19 -3.11
N VAL A 44 12.85 3.46 -3.38
CA VAL A 44 13.91 3.82 -4.32
C VAL A 44 15.28 3.42 -3.81
N GLN A 45 15.57 3.69 -2.53
CA GLN A 45 16.84 3.35 -1.89
C GLN A 45 17.12 1.84 -1.89
N VAL A 46 16.09 1.01 -1.70
CA VAL A 46 16.23 -0.46 -1.76
C VAL A 46 16.17 -1.03 -3.19
N GLY A 47 16.00 -0.16 -4.20
CA GLY A 47 16.04 -0.51 -5.62
C GLY A 47 14.77 -1.16 -6.17
N LEU A 48 13.62 -1.01 -5.51
CA LEU A 48 12.34 -1.55 -5.98
C LEU A 48 11.65 -0.62 -6.99
N ILE A 49 11.92 0.67 -6.90
CA ILE A 49 11.38 1.71 -7.77
C ILE A 49 12.53 2.54 -8.34
N LYS A 50 12.41 2.92 -9.61
CA LYS A 50 13.24 3.96 -10.24
C LYS A 50 12.42 5.24 -10.41
N VAL A 51 13.04 6.38 -10.16
CA VAL A 51 12.45 7.70 -10.38
C VAL A 51 13.09 8.32 -11.62
N ASN A 52 12.27 8.74 -12.58
CA ASN A 52 12.67 9.59 -13.69
C ASN A 52 12.08 10.98 -13.51
N ASN A 53 12.92 12.01 -13.56
CA ASN A 53 12.51 13.41 -13.47
C ASN A 53 12.51 13.99 -14.88
N PHE A 54 11.34 14.33 -15.41
CA PHE A 54 11.25 15.06 -16.67
C PHE A 54 11.10 16.55 -16.40
N ARG A 55 11.99 17.34 -16.99
CA ARG A 55 11.91 18.80 -16.98
C ARG A 55 11.10 19.23 -18.22
N ASN A 56 9.79 19.39 -18.08
CA ASN A 56 8.99 19.93 -19.18
C ASN A 56 9.14 21.46 -19.24
N ASN A 57 9.09 22.03 -20.44
CA ASN A 57 9.36 23.45 -20.77
C ASN A 57 8.38 24.48 -20.12
N LYS A 58 7.54 24.02 -19.18
CA LYS A 58 6.60 24.80 -18.38
C LYS A 58 6.78 24.48 -16.88
N ASN A 59 7.96 24.77 -16.32
CA ASN A 59 8.29 24.87 -14.89
C ASN A 59 7.84 23.76 -13.89
N LYS A 60 7.19 22.67 -14.32
CA LYS A 60 6.69 21.60 -13.45
C LYS A 60 7.61 20.38 -13.57
N MET A 61 8.26 20.00 -12.47
CA MET A 61 8.92 18.70 -12.39
C MET A 61 7.83 17.62 -12.33
N ALA A 62 7.75 16.80 -13.38
CA ALA A 62 6.93 15.60 -13.35
C ALA A 62 7.83 14.44 -12.90
N TYR A 63 7.44 13.79 -11.80
CA TYR A 63 8.07 12.56 -11.35
C TYR A 63 7.36 11.39 -11.99
N MET A 64 8.12 10.51 -12.63
CA MET A 64 7.62 9.21 -13.09
C MET A 64 8.29 8.11 -12.26
N TYR A 65 7.47 7.28 -11.63
CA TYR A 65 7.89 6.14 -10.83
C TYR A 65 7.68 4.86 -11.64
N ILE A 66 8.70 4.02 -11.75
CA ILE A 66 8.62 2.77 -12.51
C ILE A 66 9.18 1.63 -11.65
N LEU A 67 8.52 0.47 -11.67
CA LEU A 67 9.04 -0.72 -11.02
C LEU A 67 10.32 -1.21 -11.71
N THR A 68 11.32 -1.57 -10.92
CA THR A 68 12.48 -2.31 -11.44
C THR A 68 12.10 -3.80 -11.58
N PRO A 69 12.89 -4.63 -12.28
CA PRO A 69 12.69 -6.08 -12.26
C PRO A 69 12.62 -6.65 -10.82
N LYS A 70 13.52 -6.19 -9.94
CA LYS A 70 13.49 -6.48 -8.50
C LYS A 70 12.19 -6.02 -7.83
N GLY A 71 11.67 -4.85 -8.23
CA GLY A 71 10.38 -4.33 -7.78
C GLY A 71 9.20 -5.23 -8.16
N ILE A 72 9.21 -5.78 -9.37
CA ILE A 72 8.18 -6.71 -9.85
C ILE A 72 8.21 -8.02 -9.06
N GLU A 73 9.40 -8.59 -8.85
CA GLU A 73 9.60 -9.79 -8.04
C GLU A 73 9.16 -9.58 -6.59
N GLU A 74 9.58 -8.48 -5.95
CA GLU A 74 9.17 -8.17 -4.58
C GLU A 74 7.66 -7.95 -4.50
N LYS A 75 7.05 -7.28 -5.49
CA LYS A 75 5.59 -7.09 -5.54
C LYS A 75 4.86 -8.45 -5.59
N ALA A 76 5.36 -9.43 -6.34
CA ALA A 76 4.77 -10.77 -6.36
C ALA A 76 4.91 -11.45 -4.98
N SER A 77 6.12 -11.44 -4.42
CA SER A 77 6.43 -12.03 -3.10
C SER A 77 5.59 -11.43 -1.98
N ILE A 78 5.47 -10.10 -1.94
CA ILE A 78 4.70 -9.40 -0.92
C ILE A 78 3.19 -9.58 -1.09
N THR A 79 2.71 -9.78 -2.32
CA THR A 79 1.29 -10.07 -2.57
C THR A 79 0.87 -11.35 -1.86
N VAL A 80 1.71 -12.39 -1.91
CA VAL A 80 1.44 -13.67 -1.22
C VAL A 80 1.41 -13.48 0.29
N ARG A 81 2.40 -12.80 0.87
CA ARG A 81 2.46 -12.54 2.32
C ARG A 81 1.28 -11.68 2.79
N PHE A 82 0.96 -10.64 2.02
CA PHE A 82 -0.14 -9.74 2.31
C PHE A 82 -1.49 -10.45 2.25
N LEU A 83 -1.72 -11.30 1.24
CA LEU A 83 -2.94 -12.10 1.12
C LEU A 83 -3.10 -13.05 2.32
N LYS A 84 -2.01 -13.71 2.74
CA LYS A 84 -2.03 -14.58 3.92
C LYS A 84 -2.46 -13.80 5.16
N SER A 85 -1.83 -12.65 5.44
CA SER A 85 -2.18 -11.80 6.58
C SER A 85 -3.63 -11.33 6.53
N LYS A 86 -4.14 -10.92 5.36
CA LYS A 86 -5.55 -10.50 5.21
C LYS A 86 -6.54 -11.65 5.38
N THR A 87 -6.14 -12.86 5.01
CA THR A 87 -6.97 -14.06 5.23
C THR A 87 -7.05 -14.38 6.72
N GLU A 88 -5.95 -14.24 7.46
CA GLU A 88 -5.92 -14.43 8.91
C GLU A 88 -6.74 -13.35 9.64
N GLU A 89 -6.57 -12.08 9.27
CA GLU A 89 -7.39 -10.97 9.78
C GLU A 89 -8.89 -11.22 9.53
N TYR A 90 -9.25 -11.65 8.32
CA TYR A 90 -10.64 -11.95 7.96
C TYR A 90 -11.23 -13.06 8.84
N LYS A 91 -10.50 -14.16 9.05
CA LYS A 91 -10.95 -15.26 9.92
C LYS A 91 -11.14 -14.78 11.36
N ALA A 92 -10.22 -13.98 11.89
CA ALA A 92 -10.34 -13.43 13.23
C ALA A 92 -11.59 -12.53 13.36
N LEU A 93 -11.85 -11.69 12.36
CA LEU A 93 -13.05 -10.85 12.31
C LEU A 93 -14.33 -11.69 12.25
N GLN A 94 -14.34 -12.79 11.49
CA GLN A 94 -15.49 -13.70 11.45
C GLN A 94 -15.77 -14.30 12.83
N THR A 95 -14.75 -14.81 13.52
CA THR A 95 -14.90 -15.35 14.89
C THR A 95 -15.47 -14.30 15.84
N MET A 96 -14.89 -13.09 15.83
CA MET A 96 -15.36 -11.98 16.69
C MET A 96 -16.81 -11.59 16.41
N ILE A 97 -17.23 -11.60 15.14
CA ILE A 97 -18.62 -11.31 14.76
C ILE A 97 -19.58 -12.37 15.32
N GLU A 98 -19.23 -13.65 15.28
CA GLU A 98 -20.06 -14.72 15.82
C GLU A 98 -20.16 -14.68 17.36
N GLU A 99 -19.07 -14.31 18.04
CA GLU A 99 -19.05 -14.06 19.48
C GLU A 99 -20.01 -12.91 19.84
N LEU A 100 -19.88 -11.76 19.16
CA LEU A 100 -20.74 -10.59 19.38
C LEU A 100 -22.22 -10.89 19.08
N ARG A 101 -22.52 -11.68 18.04
CA ARG A 101 -23.90 -12.14 17.75
C ARG A 101 -24.47 -12.97 18.89
N SER A 102 -23.67 -13.87 19.45
CA SER A 102 -24.07 -14.72 20.57
C SER A 102 -24.34 -13.90 21.84
N GLU A 103 -23.52 -12.88 22.11
CA GLU A 103 -23.73 -11.93 23.20
C GLU A 103 -25.03 -11.14 23.05
N VAL A 104 -25.33 -10.63 21.86
CA VAL A 104 -26.58 -9.91 21.58
C VAL A 104 -27.81 -10.80 21.82
N VAL A 105 -27.76 -12.08 21.45
CA VAL A 105 -28.86 -13.02 21.70
C VAL A 105 -29.04 -13.30 23.19
N LYS A 106 -27.94 -13.47 23.95
CA LYS A 106 -27.99 -13.67 25.41
C LYS A 106 -28.57 -12.45 26.13
N ASN A 107 -28.15 -11.25 25.76
CA ASN A 107 -28.60 -10.00 26.38
C ASN A 107 -30.07 -9.67 26.10
N LYS A 108 -30.67 -10.19 25.01
CA LYS A 108 -32.12 -10.05 24.73
C LYS A 108 -33.02 -11.03 25.49
N ARG A 109 -32.45 -12.03 26.17
CA ARG A 109 -33.19 -13.04 26.94
C ARG A 109 -33.28 -12.71 28.44
N ILE A 110 -32.75 -11.56 28.85
CA ILE A 110 -32.84 -10.96 30.19
C ILE A 110 -33.80 -9.77 30.08
#